data_AF-A0A348ZFI4-F1
#
_entry.id   AF-A0A348ZFI4-F1
#
_cell.length_a   1.000
_cell.length_b   1.000
_cell.length_c   1.000
_cell.angle_alpha   90.00
_cell.angle_beta   90.00
_cell.angle_gamma   90.00
#
_symmetry.space_group_name_H-M   'P 1'
#
loop_
_entity.id
_entity.type
_entity.pdbx_description
1 polymer ?
#
loop_
_entity_poly.entity_id
_entity_poly.type
_entity_poly.pdbx_seq_one_letter_code
_entity_poly.pdbx_strand_id
1 'polypeptide(L)'
;MPNNKNIVICADGTWNRPENDLDKDHPTNVLKLSRAISPRKNALQQVVFYDWGLGSYHGGMSAGAFGKGIHKNILDAYRFIVQNYKPNDRIYLFGFSRGAYTVRALSGLINNCGILKKENARHTVDAWKIYKSPARKNHPSTGEN
;
A
#
# COMPACT_ATOMS: atom_id res chain seq x y z
N MET A 1 -8.66 -25.27 -9.81
CA MET A 1 -8.61 -23.80 -9.97
C MET A 1 -7.29 -23.30 -9.41
N PRO A 2 -6.62 -22.31 -10.02
CA PRO A 2 -5.48 -21.68 -9.36
C PRO A 2 -5.92 -21.19 -7.99
N ASN A 3 -5.06 -21.37 -6.98
CA ASN A 3 -5.39 -20.99 -5.61
C ASN A 3 -5.32 -19.46 -5.49
N ASN A 4 -6.43 -18.78 -5.80
CA ASN A 4 -6.53 -17.32 -5.67
C ASN A 4 -6.25 -16.93 -4.21
N LYS A 5 -5.73 -15.71 -4.00
CA LYS A 5 -5.53 -15.16 -2.67
C LYS A 5 -6.05 -13.74 -2.54
N ASN A 6 -6.27 -13.34 -1.29
CA ASN A 6 -6.49 -11.96 -0.92
C ASN A 6 -5.15 -11.33 -0.56
N ILE A 7 -4.82 -10.21 -1.18
CA ILE A 7 -3.73 -9.32 -0.79
C ILE A 7 -4.37 -8.13 -0.07
N VAL A 8 -4.00 -7.91 1.19
CA VAL A 8 -4.58 -6.85 2.02
C VAL A 8 -3.49 -5.86 2.40
N ILE A 9 -3.70 -4.59 2.03
CA ILE A 9 -2.83 -3.48 2.40
C ILE A 9 -3.54 -2.66 3.48
N CYS A 10 -2.91 -2.55 4.64
CA CYS A 10 -3.38 -1.76 5.78
C CYS A 10 -2.38 -0.64 6.05
N ALA A 11 -2.72 0.60 5.66
CA ALA A 11 -1.87 1.77 5.88
C ALA A 11 -2.43 2.63 7.02
N ASP A 12 -1.69 2.72 8.11
CA ASP A 12 -2.09 3.52 9.25
C ASP A 12 -1.95 5.02 8.99
N GLY A 13 -2.63 5.79 9.82
CA GLY A 13 -2.34 7.19 10.03
C GLY A 13 -0.99 7.31 10.73
N THR A 14 -0.86 8.30 11.58
CA THR A 14 0.45 8.85 11.78
C THR A 14 0.58 9.43 13.15
N TRP A 15 1.76 9.29 13.76
CA TRP A 15 1.92 9.36 15.21
C TRP A 15 1.26 8.19 15.96
N ASN A 16 0.70 7.22 15.24
CA ASN A 16 0.29 5.96 15.80
C ASN A 16 1.55 5.11 15.96
N ARG A 17 2.12 5.12 17.17
CA ARG A 17 3.32 4.36 17.49
C ARG A 17 2.95 3.22 18.46
N PRO A 18 2.27 2.16 17.99
CA PRO A 18 1.99 1.00 18.83
C PRO A 18 3.27 0.30 19.29
N GLU A 19 4.42 0.56 18.65
CA GLU A 19 5.72 -0.05 18.96
C GLU A 19 6.67 0.86 19.77
N ASN A 20 6.23 2.07 20.15
CA ASN A 20 7.10 3.01 20.86
C ASN A 20 7.29 2.69 22.34
N ASP A 21 6.27 2.08 22.94
CA ASP A 21 6.30 1.54 24.28
C ASP A 21 6.07 0.04 24.07
N LEU A 22 7.16 -0.73 24.06
CA LEU A 22 7.12 -2.18 23.82
C LEU A 22 6.31 -2.91 24.91
N ASP A 23 6.10 -2.25 26.06
CA ASP A 23 5.33 -2.78 27.18
C ASP A 23 3.84 -2.41 27.10
N LYS A 24 3.43 -1.53 26.17
CA LYS A 24 2.03 -1.10 26.01
C LYS A 24 1.52 -1.21 24.57
N ASP A 25 0.60 -2.14 24.37
CA ASP A 25 -0.10 -2.30 23.10
C ASP A 25 -1.24 -1.26 22.95
N HIS A 26 -1.05 -0.27 22.08
CA HIS A 26 -2.05 0.75 21.74
C HIS A 26 -2.49 0.63 20.27
N PRO A 27 -3.27 -0.40 19.90
CA PRO A 27 -3.56 -0.66 18.51
C PRO A 27 -4.62 0.31 17.97
N THR A 28 -4.31 0.90 16.82
CA THR A 28 -5.27 1.69 16.03
C THR A 28 -6.33 0.79 15.43
N ASN A 29 -7.39 1.36 14.86
CA ASN A 29 -8.37 0.55 14.14
C ASN A 29 -7.78 -0.15 12.91
N VAL A 30 -6.77 0.45 12.26
CA VAL A 30 -6.08 -0.18 11.12
C VAL A 30 -5.22 -1.37 11.58
N LEU A 31 -4.53 -1.23 12.71
CA LEU A 31 -3.75 -2.32 13.30
C LEU A 31 -4.64 -3.43 13.88
N LYS A 32 -5.75 -3.07 14.54
CA LYS A 32 -6.76 -4.04 14.97
C LYS A 32 -7.29 -4.84 13.78
N LEU A 33 -7.60 -4.16 12.68
CA LEU A 33 -8.05 -4.82 11.45
C LEU A 33 -6.97 -5.75 10.89
N SER A 34 -5.72 -5.31 10.76
CA SER A 34 -4.65 -6.14 10.20
C SER A 34 -4.42 -7.41 11.02
N ARG A 35 -4.46 -7.30 12.36
CA ARG A 35 -4.35 -8.44 13.29
C ARG A 35 -5.56 -9.38 13.25
N ALA A 36 -6.75 -8.87 12.93
CA ALA A 36 -7.97 -9.67 12.86
C ALA A 36 -8.08 -10.52 11.59
N ILE A 37 -7.22 -10.30 10.59
CA ILE A 37 -7.24 -11.06 9.34
C ILE A 37 -6.54 -12.41 9.56
N SER A 38 -7.32 -13.50 9.53
CA SER A 38 -6.76 -14.85 9.52
C SER A 38 -5.87 -15.07 8.27
N PRO A 39 -4.69 -15.70 8.38
CA PRO A 39 -3.85 -16.04 7.21
C PRO A 39 -4.55 -16.89 6.15
N ARG A 40 -5.65 -17.55 6.53
CA ARG A 40 -6.44 -18.42 5.67
C ARG A 40 -7.92 -18.34 6.02
N LYS A 41 -8.78 -18.25 4.99
CA LYS A 41 -10.24 -18.42 5.10
C LYS A 41 -10.65 -19.59 4.21
N ASN A 42 -10.95 -20.75 4.80
CA ASN A 42 -11.13 -22.01 4.08
C ASN A 42 -9.90 -22.36 3.20
N ALA A 43 -10.06 -22.53 1.89
CA ALA A 43 -8.93 -22.74 0.98
C ALA A 43 -8.20 -21.45 0.57
N LEU A 44 -8.79 -20.27 0.83
CA LEU A 44 -8.30 -18.98 0.35
C LEU A 44 -7.17 -18.44 1.25
N GLN A 45 -5.99 -18.22 0.67
CA GLN A 45 -4.87 -17.58 1.38
C GLN A 45 -5.12 -16.07 1.51
N GLN A 46 -4.68 -15.48 2.62
CA GLN A 46 -4.70 -14.04 2.84
C GLN A 46 -3.28 -13.57 3.21
N VAL A 47 -2.73 -12.65 2.43
CA VAL A 47 -1.41 -12.05 2.70
C VAL A 47 -1.61 -10.57 3.05
N VAL A 48 -1.09 -10.18 4.21
CA VAL A 48 -1.33 -8.85 4.80
C VAL A 48 -0.02 -8.07 4.81
N PHE A 49 -0.08 -6.82 4.36
CA PHE A 49 0.98 -5.83 4.54
C PHE A 49 0.43 -4.71 5.42
N TYR A 50 1.04 -4.52 6.58
CA TYR A 50 0.74 -3.43 7.49
C TYR A 50 1.85 -2.38 7.42
N ASP A 51 1.47 -1.13 7.19
CA ASP A 51 2.33 0.04 7.23
C ASP A 51 1.88 0.91 8.40
N TRP A 52 2.76 1.10 9.39
CA TRP A 52 2.48 1.91 10.60
C TRP A 52 2.51 3.44 10.34
N GLY A 53 2.85 3.90 9.12
CA GLY A 53 2.89 5.31 8.74
C GLY A 53 4.24 6.03 8.99
N LEU A 54 4.31 7.34 8.68
CA LEU A 54 5.55 8.13 8.72
C LEU A 54 5.72 8.97 9.98
N GLY A 55 6.88 8.86 10.62
CA GLY A 55 7.20 9.58 11.86
C GLY A 55 7.43 8.66 13.06
N SER A 56 7.41 7.34 12.86
CA SER A 56 7.77 6.35 13.88
C SER A 56 9.28 6.26 14.14
N TYR A 57 10.13 6.74 13.21
CA TYR A 57 11.61 6.68 13.34
C TYR A 57 12.33 8.04 13.46
N HIS A 58 11.70 9.16 13.11
CA HIS A 58 12.38 10.47 13.09
C HIS A 58 11.47 11.56 13.66
N GLY A 59 11.82 12.06 14.85
CA GLY A 59 11.10 13.11 15.59
C GLY A 59 11.20 14.52 15.01
N GLY A 60 11.28 14.68 13.68
CA GLY A 60 11.47 15.99 13.04
C GLY A 60 10.41 16.26 11.98
N MET A 61 9.45 17.12 12.32
CA MET A 61 8.39 17.57 11.41
C MET A 61 8.94 18.62 10.44
N SER A 62 9.47 18.18 9.29
CA SER A 62 9.55 19.06 8.12
C SER A 62 8.58 18.57 7.05
N ALA A 63 7.81 19.48 6.45
CA ALA A 63 6.87 19.17 5.36
C ALA A 63 7.56 18.42 4.19
N GLY A 64 8.86 18.65 3.99
CA GLY A 64 9.68 17.95 2.99
C GLY A 64 9.98 16.48 3.33
N ALA A 65 10.30 16.16 4.59
CA ALA A 65 10.47 14.76 5.03
C ALA A 65 9.15 13.98 4.93
N PHE A 66 8.05 14.68 5.18
CA PHE A 66 6.70 14.16 5.09
C PHE A 66 6.31 13.74 3.67
N GLY A 67 6.57 14.59 2.68
CA GLY A 67 6.31 14.28 1.27
C GLY A 67 7.15 13.11 0.74
N LYS A 68 8.46 13.09 1.06
CA LYS A 68 9.36 11.98 0.67
C LYS A 68 8.96 10.66 1.32
N GLY A 69 8.56 10.70 2.59
CA GLY A 69 8.09 9.51 3.29
C GLY A 69 6.83 8.91 2.66
N ILE A 70 5.87 9.75 2.27
CA ILE A 70 4.59 9.24 1.73
C ILE A 70 4.83 8.48 0.43
N HIS A 71 5.73 9.00 -0.41
CA HIS A 71 6.13 8.31 -1.64
C HIS A 71 6.75 6.95 -1.36
N LYS A 72 7.59 6.83 -0.32
CA LYS A 72 8.19 5.55 0.06
C LYS A 72 7.13 4.53 0.45
N ASN A 73 6.18 4.89 1.32
CA ASN A 73 5.12 4.00 1.79
C ASN A 73 4.25 3.48 0.64
N ILE A 74 3.88 4.35 -0.31
CA ILE A 74 3.12 3.96 -1.50
C ILE A 74 3.92 2.95 -2.34
N LEU A 75 5.21 3.23 -2.57
CA LEU A 75 6.07 2.36 -3.37
C LEU A 75 6.32 1.01 -2.68
N ASP A 76 6.47 0.97 -1.36
CA ASP A 76 6.69 -0.27 -0.62
C ASP A 76 5.44 -1.16 -0.65
N ALA A 77 4.24 -0.57 -0.49
CA ALA A 77 2.99 -1.29 -0.69
C ALA A 77 2.82 -1.78 -2.15
N TYR A 78 3.16 -0.95 -3.15
CA TYR A 78 3.12 -1.37 -4.55
C TYR A 78 4.11 -2.52 -4.84
N ARG A 79 5.33 -2.47 -4.30
CA ARG A 79 6.29 -3.57 -4.39
C ARG A 79 5.75 -4.84 -3.76
N PHE A 80 5.12 -4.74 -2.59
CA PHE A 80 4.48 -5.88 -1.95
C PHE A 80 3.44 -6.53 -2.87
N ILE A 81 2.59 -5.72 -3.52
CA ILE A 81 1.62 -6.21 -4.50
C ILE A 81 2.33 -6.88 -5.69
N VAL A 82 3.30 -6.21 -6.31
CA VAL A 82 4.07 -6.75 -7.47
C VAL A 82 4.72 -8.09 -7.15
N GLN A 83 5.24 -8.28 -5.94
CA GLN A 83 5.91 -9.52 -5.55
C GLN A 83 4.94 -10.67 -5.26
N ASN A 84 3.70 -10.37 -4.91
CA ASN A 84 2.73 -11.37 -4.46
C ASN A 84 1.61 -11.65 -5.47
N TYR A 85 1.21 -10.67 -6.27
CA TYR A 85 0.04 -10.76 -7.13
C TYR A 85 0.17 -11.82 -8.22
N LYS A 86 -0.89 -12.61 -8.38
CA LYS A 86 -1.14 -13.51 -9.50
C LYS A 86 -2.49 -13.14 -10.14
N PRO A 87 -2.70 -13.45 -11.44
CA PRO A 87 -3.99 -13.23 -12.08
C PRO A 87 -5.15 -13.81 -11.24
N ASN A 88 -6.21 -13.02 -11.08
CA ASN A 88 -7.41 -13.32 -10.28
C ASN A 88 -7.27 -13.21 -8.75
N ASP A 89 -6.12 -12.76 -8.23
CA ASP A 89 -6.03 -12.35 -6.83
C ASP A 89 -6.86 -11.09 -6.57
N ARG A 90 -7.35 -10.97 -5.33
CA ARG A 90 -8.14 -9.81 -4.89
C ARG A 90 -7.27 -8.88 -4.05
N ILE A 91 -7.33 -7.58 -4.32
CA ILE A 91 -6.60 -6.57 -3.55
C ILE A 91 -7.60 -5.79 -2.70
N TYR A 92 -7.34 -5.73 -1.39
CA TYR A 92 -8.11 -4.94 -0.43
C TYR A 92 -7.23 -3.86 0.15
N LEU A 93 -7.72 -2.63 0.17
CA LEU A 93 -6.97 -1.47 0.61
C LEU A 93 -7.70 -0.78 1.77
N PHE A 94 -7.04 -0.69 2.92
CA PHE A 94 -7.56 -0.03 4.11
C PHE A 94 -6.59 1.06 4.55
N GLY A 95 -7.08 2.27 4.76
CA GLY A 95 -6.24 3.38 5.18
C GLY A 95 -6.95 4.38 6.08
N PHE A 96 -6.21 4.96 7.03
CA PHE A 96 -6.71 6.00 7.92
C PHE A 96 -5.86 7.27 7.85
N SER A 97 -6.46 8.47 7.86
CA SER A 97 -5.76 9.76 7.80
C SER A 97 -4.72 9.82 6.66
N ARG A 98 -3.43 9.93 6.95
CA ARG A 98 -2.35 9.86 5.95
C ARG A 98 -2.30 8.52 5.23
N GLY A 99 -2.57 7.42 5.92
CA GLY A 99 -2.73 6.10 5.31
C GLY A 99 -3.87 6.03 4.29
N ALA A 100 -4.95 6.80 4.48
CA ALA A 100 -6.03 6.90 3.48
C ALA A 100 -5.55 7.59 2.19
N TYR A 101 -4.64 8.58 2.29
CA TYR A 101 -3.97 9.13 1.11
C TYR A 101 -3.07 8.08 0.45
N THR A 102 -2.26 7.36 1.23
CA THR A 102 -1.38 6.29 0.74
C THR A 102 -2.13 5.27 -0.10
N VAL A 103 -3.22 4.70 0.42
CA VAL A 103 -3.97 3.68 -0.33
C VAL A 103 -4.73 4.22 -1.54
N ARG A 104 -5.20 5.48 -1.51
CA ARG A 104 -5.81 6.13 -2.67
C ARG A 104 -4.78 6.35 -3.79
N ALA A 105 -3.60 6.84 -3.44
CA ALA A 105 -2.51 7.03 -4.40
C ALA A 105 -2.02 5.68 -4.97
N LEU A 106 -1.93 4.65 -4.12
CA LEU A 106 -1.63 3.29 -4.54
C LEU A 106 -2.68 2.75 -5.53
N SER A 107 -3.96 2.94 -5.24
CA SER A 107 -5.05 2.57 -6.17
C SER A 107 -4.93 3.32 -7.50
N GLY A 108 -4.60 4.61 -7.46
CA GLY A 108 -4.36 5.42 -8.65
C GLY A 108 -3.17 4.94 -9.48
N LEU A 109 -2.07 4.56 -8.83
CA LEU A 109 -0.90 3.97 -9.48
C LEU A 109 -1.25 2.64 -10.17
N ILE A 110 -1.99 1.76 -9.49
CA ILE A 110 -2.46 0.49 -10.05
C ILE A 110 -3.40 0.74 -11.24
N ASN A 111 -4.33 1.69 -11.13
CA ASN A 111 -5.23 2.03 -12.22
C ASN A 111 -4.49 2.58 -13.45
N ASN A 112 -3.44 3.36 -13.24
CA ASN A 112 -2.71 4.00 -14.33
C ASN A 112 -1.69 3.07 -15.01
N CYS A 113 -0.96 2.28 -14.22
CA CYS A 113 0.17 1.49 -14.72
C CYS A 113 -0.05 -0.02 -14.64
N GLY A 114 -1.20 -0.47 -14.14
CA GLY A 114 -1.44 -1.87 -13.81
C GLY A 114 -0.55 -2.36 -12.67
N ILE A 115 -0.46 -3.69 -12.56
CA ILE A 115 0.44 -4.37 -11.64
C ILE A 115 1.58 -4.94 -12.46
N LEU A 116 2.81 -4.48 -12.20
CA LEU A 116 3.99 -5.04 -12.85
C LEU A 116 4.11 -6.54 -12.54
N LYS A 117 4.53 -7.31 -13.54
CA LYS A 117 5.02 -8.68 -13.29
C LYS A 117 6.27 -8.61 -12.42
N LYS A 118 6.49 -9.64 -11.59
CA LYS A 118 7.64 -9.75 -10.69
C LYS A 118 8.99 -9.54 -11.39
N GLU A 119 9.17 -10.10 -12.58
CA GLU A 119 10.36 -9.93 -13.44
C GLU A 119 10.64 -8.46 -13.82
N ASN A 120 9.61 -7.62 -13.82
CA ASN A 120 9.67 -6.21 -14.18
C ASN A 120 9.67 -5.28 -12.95
N ALA A 121 9.87 -5.81 -11.74
CA ALA A 121 9.85 -5.02 -10.50
C ALA A 121 10.87 -3.86 -10.49
N ARG A 122 11.93 -3.92 -11.31
CA ARG A 122 12.86 -2.79 -11.52
C ARG A 122 12.18 -1.51 -12.00
N HIS A 123 11.03 -1.62 -12.68
CA HIS A 123 10.28 -0.49 -13.23
C HIS A 123 9.29 0.14 -12.24
N THR A 124 9.25 -0.28 -10.98
CA THR A 124 8.36 0.31 -9.97
C THR A 124 8.52 1.84 -9.87
N VAL A 125 9.75 2.35 -9.95
CA VAL A 125 10.00 3.79 -9.89
C VAL A 125 9.53 4.49 -11.17
N ASP A 126 9.62 3.83 -12.32
CA ASP A 126 9.17 4.38 -13.60
C ASP A 126 7.64 4.49 -13.64
N ALA A 127 6.93 3.45 -13.17
CA ALA A 127 5.47 3.47 -13.01
C ALA A 127 5.02 4.64 -12.11
N TRP A 128 5.74 4.89 -11.01
CA TRP A 128 5.47 6.04 -10.15
C TRP A 128 5.68 7.38 -10.85
N LYS A 129 6.75 7.53 -11.63
CA LYS A 129 6.99 8.75 -12.43
C LYS A 129 5.88 8.97 -13.46
N ILE A 130 5.39 7.92 -14.11
CA ILE A 130 4.26 7.97 -15.04
C ILE A 130 3.00 8.43 -14.29
N TYR A 131 2.66 7.80 -13.17
CA TYR A 131 1.52 8.19 -12.34
C TYR A 131 1.56 9.65 -11.84
N LYS A 132 2.74 10.16 -11.49
CA LYS A 132 2.91 11.54 -11.03
C LYS A 132 3.01 12.57 -12.15
N SER A 133 3.15 12.13 -13.40
CA SER A 133 3.34 13.03 -14.53
C SER A 133 2.03 13.76 -14.88
N PRO A 134 2.05 15.10 -15.06
CA PRO A 134 0.87 15.85 -15.50
C PRO A 134 0.58 15.72 -17.01
N ALA A 135 1.49 15.09 -17.77
CA ALA A 135 1.31 14.91 -19.20
C ALA A 135 0.11 13.99 -19.51
N ARG A 136 -0.82 14.45 -20.36
CA ARG A 136 -2.06 13.73 -20.74
C ARG A 136 -1.82 12.29 -21.23
N LYS A 137 -0.72 12.04 -21.95
CA LYS A 137 -0.34 10.70 -22.42
C LYS A 137 -0.06 9.68 -21.30
N ASN A 138 0.19 10.16 -20.08
CA ASN A 138 0.49 9.37 -18.90
C ASN A 138 -0.72 9.26 -17.95
N HIS A 139 -1.88 9.80 -18.33
CA HIS A 139 -3.12 9.61 -17.58
C HIS A 139 -3.78 8.28 -18.03
N PRO A 140 -4.54 7.62 -17.13
CA PRO A 140 -5.25 6.43 -17.52
C PRO A 140 -6.26 6.79 -18.62
N SER A 141 -6.31 5.98 -19.68
CA SER A 141 -7.36 6.13 -20.68
C SER A 141 -8.70 5.90 -19.99
N THR A 142 -9.57 6.90 -19.95
CA THR A 142 -10.99 6.68 -19.70
C THR A 142 -11.48 5.83 -20.85
N GLY A 143 -11.68 4.54 -20.62
CA GLY A 143 -12.26 3.66 -21.63
C GLY A 143 -13.67 4.14 -21.92
N GLU A 144 -13.84 4.96 -22.96
CA GLU A 144 -15.09 4.99 -23.70
C GLU A 144 -15.13 3.69 -24.50
N ASN A 145 -15.85 2.71 -23.95
CA ASN A 145 -16.44 1.63 -24.73
C ASN A 145 -17.77 2.12 -25.31
#